data_AF-A0A9P6JFN9-F1
#
_entry.id   AF-A0A9P6JFN9-F1
#
_cell.length_a   1.000
_cell.length_b   1.000
_cell.length_c   1.000
_cell.angle_alpha   90.00
_cell.angle_beta   90.00
_cell.angle_gamma   90.00
#
_symmetry.space_group_name_H-M   'P 1'
#
loop_
_entity.id
_entity.type
_entity.pdbx_description
1 polymer ?
#
loop_
_entity_poly.entity_id
_entity_poly.type
_entity_poly.pdbx_seq_one_letter_code
_entity_poly.pdbx_strand_id
1 'polypeptide(L)'
;MLPLLHDKAGLGDRLTSLELKGAGFTDTDRSTGALSKALHEFLCTTPTLLHLTAPTVTYYTEYLDLNRILVGSKDTHPDTPRADGRIWACRSLKTLHLEIRARYESDTLQHSRVIFGYLSKVCPKLEDLQLRRPYLSFWLAGGL
;
A
#
# COMPACT_ATOMS: atom_id res chain seq x y z
N MET A 1 -5.54 27.65 -4.46
CA MET A 1 -4.30 28.02 -5.16
C MET A 1 -3.18 27.20 -4.52
N LEU A 2 -2.93 26.01 -5.07
CA LEU A 2 -1.93 25.03 -4.56
C LEU A 2 -0.67 25.15 -5.43
N PRO A 3 0.53 25.18 -4.86
CA PRO A 3 1.74 25.35 -5.65
C PRO A 3 2.08 24.06 -6.40
N LEU A 4 2.38 24.24 -7.67
CA LEU A 4 2.85 23.25 -8.63
C LEU A 4 4.22 22.71 -8.19
N LEU A 5 4.29 21.40 -7.93
CA LEU A 5 5.54 20.63 -7.83
C LEU A 5 6.14 20.44 -9.23
N HIS A 6 6.84 21.45 -9.71
CA HIS A 6 7.72 21.36 -10.88
C HIS A 6 9.18 21.27 -10.41
N ASP A 7 9.59 20.08 -9.96
CA ASP A 7 10.95 19.53 -10.15
C ASP A 7 10.97 18.07 -9.65
N LYS A 8 10.81 17.08 -10.53
CA LYS A 8 10.58 15.67 -10.14
C LYS A 8 11.61 14.65 -10.65
N ALA A 9 12.78 15.09 -11.13
CA ALA A 9 13.78 14.18 -11.68
C ALA A 9 15.03 13.95 -10.80
N GLY A 10 15.25 14.71 -9.72
CA GLY A 10 16.50 14.61 -8.94
C GLY A 10 16.40 14.03 -7.53
N LEU A 11 15.24 14.14 -6.87
CA LEU A 11 15.12 13.79 -5.45
C LEU A 11 14.80 12.31 -5.20
N GLY A 12 14.20 11.63 -6.17
CA GLY A 12 13.74 10.25 -6.04
C GLY A 12 14.87 9.24 -5.80
N ASP A 13 16.04 9.48 -6.36
CA ASP A 13 17.13 8.51 -6.33
C ASP A 13 17.84 8.40 -4.98
N ARG A 14 17.65 9.35 -4.06
CA ARG A 14 18.38 9.38 -2.79
C ARG A 14 17.51 9.18 -1.55
N LEU A 15 16.19 9.15 -1.70
CA LEU A 15 15.31 9.00 -0.54
C LEU A 15 15.28 7.55 -0.07
N THR A 16 15.95 7.27 1.04
CA THR A 16 15.96 5.94 1.66
C THR A 16 14.90 5.76 2.73
N SER A 17 14.33 6.85 3.24
CA SER A 17 13.33 6.80 4.33
C SER A 17 12.19 7.77 4.05
N LEU A 18 10.96 7.32 4.24
CA LEU A 18 9.75 8.12 4.17
C LEU A 18 8.92 7.91 5.44
N GLU A 19 8.63 9.01 6.14
CA GLU A 19 7.71 9.02 7.28
C GLU A 19 6.51 9.91 6.96
N LEU A 20 5.31 9.35 7.04
CA LEU A 20 4.05 10.07 6.84
C LEU A 20 3.26 10.07 8.14
N LYS A 21 3.08 11.27 8.70
CA LYS A 21 2.20 11.50 9.85
C LYS A 21 0.86 11.97 9.33
N GLY A 22 -0.16 11.12 9.42
CA GLY A 22 -1.53 11.56 9.20
C GLY A 22 -1.95 12.46 10.35
N ALA A 23 -2.57 13.59 10.05
CA ALA A 23 -3.44 14.20 11.05
C ALA A 23 -4.60 13.21 11.27
N GLY A 24 -5.00 12.97 12.51
CA GLY A 24 -5.99 11.95 12.88
C GLY A 24 -7.38 12.23 12.31
N PHE A 25 -7.54 12.08 10.99
CA PHE A 25 -8.75 12.37 10.28
C PHE A 25 -9.75 11.23 10.50
N THR A 26 -10.80 11.55 11.23
CA THR A 26 -11.98 10.72 11.45
C THR A 26 -12.94 10.74 10.26
N ASP A 27 -12.67 11.51 9.21
CA ASP A 27 -13.69 11.78 8.19
C ASP A 27 -13.14 12.02 6.78
N THR A 28 -13.91 11.51 5.80
CA THR A 28 -13.82 11.55 4.33
C THR A 28 -12.98 10.47 3.61
N ASP A 29 -13.71 9.48 3.11
CA ASP A 29 -13.27 8.40 2.21
C ASP A 29 -12.50 8.90 0.95
N ARG A 30 -12.87 10.08 0.42
CA ARG A 30 -12.27 10.62 -0.81
C ARG A 30 -10.82 11.08 -0.67
N SER A 31 -10.46 11.77 0.43
CA SER A 31 -9.09 12.27 0.65
C SER A 31 -8.12 11.11 0.87
N THR A 32 -8.59 10.09 1.59
CA THR A 32 -7.92 8.82 1.82
C THR A 32 -7.59 8.09 0.52
N GLY A 33 -8.53 8.08 -0.43
CA GLY A 33 -8.33 7.55 -1.79
C GLY A 33 -7.18 8.19 -2.54
N ALA A 34 -7.11 9.53 -2.56
CA ALA A 34 -6.07 10.26 -3.28
C ALA A 34 -4.69 10.04 -2.66
N LEU A 35 -4.58 10.06 -1.32
CA LEU A 35 -3.31 9.82 -0.64
C LEU A 35 -2.81 8.39 -0.85
N SER A 36 -3.70 7.39 -0.76
CA SER A 36 -3.33 6.00 -1.03
C SER A 36 -2.80 5.82 -2.46
N LYS A 37 -3.41 6.50 -3.44
CA LYS A 37 -2.94 6.49 -4.84
C LYS A 37 -1.55 7.13 -4.97
N ALA A 38 -1.36 8.30 -4.38
CA ALA A 38 -0.07 9.00 -4.42
C ALA A 38 1.05 8.16 -3.76
N LEU A 39 0.73 7.51 -2.64
CA LEU A 39 1.66 6.61 -1.97
C LEU A 39 1.99 5.38 -2.85
N HIS A 40 1.00 4.76 -3.49
CA HIS A 40 1.25 3.68 -4.44
C HIS A 40 2.19 4.12 -5.58
N GLU A 41 1.92 5.27 -6.20
CA GLU A 41 2.76 5.84 -7.26
C GLU A 41 4.19 6.08 -6.79
N PHE A 42 4.34 6.60 -5.57
CA PHE A 42 5.64 6.84 -4.95
C PHE A 42 6.42 5.53 -4.75
N LEU A 43 5.78 4.49 -4.23
CA LEU A 43 6.44 3.18 -3.99
C LEU A 43 6.81 2.46 -5.29
N CYS A 44 6.02 2.65 -6.35
CA CYS A 44 6.31 2.14 -7.68
C CYS A 44 7.44 2.90 -8.40
N THR A 45 7.88 4.07 -7.89
CA THR A 45 8.91 4.91 -8.53
C THR A 45 10.17 5.12 -7.70
N THR A 46 10.22 4.65 -6.45
CA THR A 46 11.35 4.89 -5.53
C THR A 46 12.09 3.59 -5.19
N PRO A 47 13.02 3.11 -6.03
CA PRO A 47 13.70 1.83 -5.82
C PRO A 47 14.66 1.81 -4.63
N THR A 48 15.14 2.99 -4.21
CA THR A 48 16.12 3.17 -3.13
C THR A 48 15.49 3.27 -1.75
N LEU A 49 14.17 3.24 -1.64
CA LEU A 49 13.47 3.30 -0.36
C LEU A 49 13.77 2.05 0.48
N LEU A 50 14.27 2.27 1.69
CA LEU A 50 14.61 1.26 2.69
C LEU A 50 13.60 1.26 3.86
N HIS A 51 13.05 2.41 4.22
CA HIS A 51 12.15 2.53 5.37
C HIS A 51 10.90 3.32 4.99
N LEU A 52 9.73 2.73 5.24
CA LEU A 52 8.43 3.39 5.13
C LEU A 52 7.70 3.30 6.46
N THR A 53 7.40 4.45 7.06
CA THR A 53 6.61 4.54 8.28
C THR A 53 5.40 5.45 8.06
N ALA A 54 4.22 4.86 7.96
CA ALA A 54 2.97 5.58 7.73
C ALA A 54 1.80 4.92 8.48
N PRO A 55 1.87 4.79 9.81
CA PRO A 55 0.93 3.98 10.60
C PRO A 55 -0.50 4.52 10.63
N THR A 56 -0.73 5.74 10.16
CA THR A 56 -2.05 6.40 10.08
C THR A 56 -2.49 6.65 8.63
N VAL A 57 -1.66 6.27 7.66
CA VAL A 57 -2.01 6.41 6.24
C VAL A 57 -2.64 5.11 5.80
N THR A 58 -3.89 5.19 5.35
CA THR A 58 -4.57 4.06 4.77
C THR A 58 -4.00 3.75 3.39
N TYR A 59 -3.69 2.49 3.18
CA TYR A 59 -3.30 1.92 1.91
C TYR A 59 -4.27 0.79 1.54
N TYR A 60 -4.72 0.80 0.29
CA TYR A 60 -5.73 -0.13 -0.18
C TYR A 60 -5.11 -1.46 -0.65
N THR A 61 -5.70 -2.57 -0.20
CA THR A 61 -5.22 -3.93 -0.53
C THR A 61 -5.34 -4.23 -2.02
N GLU A 62 -6.25 -3.56 -2.71
CA GLU A 62 -6.51 -3.68 -4.14
C GLU A 62 -5.28 -3.34 -5.00
N TYR A 63 -4.38 -2.49 -4.50
CA TYR A 63 -3.09 -2.20 -5.15
C TYR A 63 -2.10 -3.37 -5.09
N LEU A 64 -2.33 -4.34 -4.19
CA LEU A 64 -1.46 -5.50 -3.98
C LEU A 64 -1.99 -6.76 -4.69
N ASP A 65 -3.22 -6.73 -5.21
CA ASP A 65 -3.87 -7.86 -5.85
C ASP A 65 -3.45 -8.05 -7.32
N LEU A 66 -2.24 -8.57 -7.52
CA LEU A 66 -1.67 -8.82 -8.85
C LEU A 66 -2.48 -9.82 -9.68
N ASN A 67 -3.16 -10.76 -9.02
CA ASN A 67 -3.87 -11.85 -9.68
C ASN A 67 -5.38 -11.60 -9.79
N ARG A 68 -5.87 -10.45 -9.30
CA ARG A 68 -7.29 -10.08 -9.30
C ARG A 68 -8.16 -11.13 -8.61
N ILE A 69 -7.67 -11.69 -7.51
CA ILE A 69 -8.37 -12.75 -6.77
C ILE A 69 -9.38 -12.20 -5.77
N LEU A 70 -9.29 -10.91 -5.40
CA LEU A 70 -10.25 -10.28 -4.49
C LEU A 70 -11.61 -10.11 -5.19
N VAL A 71 -12.61 -10.81 -4.67
CA VAL A 71 -14.01 -10.74 -5.13
C VAL A 71 -14.61 -9.39 -4.69
N GLY A 72 -15.40 -8.75 -5.56
CA GLY A 72 -15.93 -7.40 -5.33
C GLY A 72 -15.22 -6.29 -6.12
N SER A 73 -14.07 -6.60 -6.75
CA SER A 73 -13.38 -5.69 -7.68
C SER A 73 -14.06 -5.59 -9.06
N LYS A 74 -15.00 -6.49 -9.37
CA LYS A 74 -15.53 -6.64 -10.74
C LYS A 74 -16.56 -5.59 -11.14
N ASP A 75 -17.23 -4.91 -10.20
CA ASP A 75 -18.36 -4.05 -10.55
C ASP A 75 -18.31 -2.64 -9.92
N THR A 76 -18.35 -1.63 -10.80
CA THR A 76 -19.05 -0.33 -10.66
C THR A 76 -18.43 0.96 -10.07
N HIS A 77 -17.13 1.11 -9.81
CA HIS A 77 -16.57 2.48 -9.63
C HIS A 77 -15.39 2.80 -10.55
N PRO A 78 -15.52 3.75 -11.50
CA PRO A 78 -14.43 4.14 -12.41
C PRO A 78 -13.20 4.70 -11.68
N ASP A 79 -13.38 5.21 -10.45
CA ASP A 79 -12.28 5.67 -9.58
C ASP A 79 -11.72 4.60 -8.63
N THR A 80 -12.13 3.32 -8.75
CA THR A 80 -11.41 2.29 -8.01
C THR A 80 -10.05 2.09 -8.64
N PRO A 81 -8.97 2.24 -7.87
CA PRO A 81 -7.66 1.88 -8.34
C PRO A 81 -7.64 0.38 -8.53
N ARG A 82 -7.82 -0.06 -9.77
CA ARG A 82 -7.36 -1.38 -10.17
C ARG A 82 -5.87 -1.43 -9.86
N ALA A 83 -5.36 -2.62 -9.53
CA ALA A 83 -3.96 -2.90 -9.76
C ALA A 83 -3.68 -2.50 -11.21
N ASP A 84 -3.09 -1.34 -11.41
CA ASP A 84 -2.71 -0.78 -12.71
C ASP A 84 -1.52 -1.55 -13.30
N GLY A 85 -1.26 -2.75 -12.75
CA GLY A 85 -0.15 -3.62 -13.05
C GLY A 85 1.16 -3.16 -12.41
N ARG A 86 1.22 -1.98 -11.79
CA ARG A 86 2.46 -1.48 -11.21
C ARG A 86 2.79 -2.21 -9.93
N ILE A 87 4.07 -2.48 -9.79
CA ILE A 87 4.65 -3.20 -8.66
C ILE A 87 5.58 -2.22 -7.96
N TRP A 88 5.65 -2.28 -6.63
CA TRP A 88 6.60 -1.46 -5.90
C TRP A 88 8.03 -1.71 -6.38
N ALA A 89 8.75 -0.61 -6.61
CA ALA A 89 10.14 -0.63 -7.05
C ALA A 89 11.11 -0.84 -5.87
N CYS A 90 10.68 -0.57 -4.64
CA CYS A 90 11.46 -0.63 -3.41
C CYS A 90 11.78 -2.07 -2.94
N ARG A 91 12.52 -2.83 -3.74
CA ARG A 91 12.89 -4.24 -3.44
C ARG A 91 13.81 -4.40 -2.22
N SER A 92 14.48 -3.33 -1.82
CA SER A 92 15.37 -3.30 -0.64
C SER A 92 14.69 -2.73 0.61
N LEU A 93 13.36 -2.60 0.61
CA LEU A 93 12.60 -2.15 1.78
C LEU A 93 12.85 -3.10 2.96
N LYS A 94 13.34 -2.54 4.07
CA LYS A 94 13.61 -3.21 5.35
C LYS A 94 12.51 -2.96 6.37
N THR A 95 11.94 -1.77 6.39
CA THR A 95 10.88 -1.39 7.34
C THR A 95 9.61 -1.00 6.59
N LEU A 96 8.48 -1.59 6.97
CA LEU A 96 7.16 -1.26 6.46
C LEU A 96 6.16 -1.18 7.60
N HIS A 97 5.81 0.05 8.00
CA HIS A 97 4.72 0.30 8.94
C HIS A 97 3.59 1.02 8.22
N LEU A 98 2.41 0.40 8.16
CA LEU A 98 1.33 0.89 7.32
C LEU A 98 -0.04 0.50 7.88
N GLU A 99 -1.07 1.29 7.61
CA GLU A 99 -2.45 0.84 7.78
C GLU A 99 -2.98 0.28 6.46
N ILE A 100 -3.42 -0.97 6.44
CA ILE A 100 -4.00 -1.59 5.24
C ILE A 100 -5.50 -1.75 5.42
N ARG A 101 -6.27 -1.21 4.48
CA ARG A 101 -7.72 -1.40 4.39
C ARG A 101 -8.11 -2.07 3.08
N ALA A 102 -9.35 -2.57 3.08
CA ALA A 102 -10.05 -3.00 1.88
C ALA A 102 -11.17 -1.99 1.63
N ARG A 103 -11.43 -1.66 0.37
CA ARG A 103 -12.60 -0.84 0.02
C ARG A 103 -13.89 -1.63 0.11
N TYR A 104 -13.80 -2.93 -0.14
CA TYR A 104 -14.92 -3.84 -0.14
C TYR A 104 -14.80 -4.83 1.00
N GLU A 105 -15.92 -5.14 1.64
CA GLU A 105 -15.99 -6.28 2.55
C GLU A 105 -15.79 -7.55 1.73
N SER A 106 -14.67 -8.23 1.99
CA SER A 106 -14.40 -9.53 1.41
C SER A 106 -13.72 -10.42 2.46
N ASP A 107 -13.50 -11.68 2.11
CA ASP A 107 -12.86 -12.66 2.98
C ASP A 107 -11.51 -12.13 3.51
N THR A 108 -11.46 -11.89 4.83
CA THR A 108 -10.25 -11.42 5.52
C THR A 108 -9.04 -12.29 5.20
N LEU A 109 -9.26 -13.60 5.02
CA LEU A 109 -8.24 -14.60 4.73
C LEU A 109 -7.66 -14.42 3.32
N GLN A 110 -8.50 -14.13 2.33
CA GLN A 110 -8.05 -13.80 0.97
C GLN A 110 -7.20 -12.54 0.97
N HIS A 111 -7.63 -11.48 1.66
CA HIS A 111 -6.83 -10.27 1.76
C HIS A 111 -5.48 -10.50 2.44
N SER A 112 -5.46 -11.25 3.56
CA SER A 112 -4.19 -11.59 4.22
C SER A 112 -3.25 -12.31 3.25
N ARG A 113 -3.75 -13.29 2.48
CA ARG A 113 -2.96 -14.00 1.46
C ARG A 113 -2.43 -13.06 0.38
N VAL A 114 -3.26 -12.12 -0.12
CA VAL A 114 -2.83 -11.12 -1.10
C VAL A 114 -1.72 -10.24 -0.53
N ILE A 115 -1.91 -9.70 0.68
CA ILE A 115 -0.94 -8.81 1.32
C ILE A 115 0.39 -9.53 1.54
N PHE A 116 0.38 -10.67 2.24
CA PHE A 116 1.62 -11.38 2.57
C PHE A 116 2.27 -12.02 1.34
N GLY A 117 1.48 -12.53 0.39
CA GLY A 117 2.00 -13.06 -0.88
C GLY A 117 2.62 -11.98 -1.76
N TYR A 118 2.06 -10.76 -1.75
CA TYR A 118 2.67 -9.62 -2.42
C TYR A 118 3.99 -9.22 -1.73
N LEU A 119 3.95 -9.01 -0.42
CA LEU A 119 5.12 -8.54 0.34
C LEU A 119 6.29 -9.52 0.27
N SER A 120 6.04 -10.84 0.37
CA SER A 120 7.10 -11.85 0.25
C SER A 120 7.78 -11.83 -1.12
N LYS A 121 7.01 -11.55 -2.18
CA LYS A 121 7.53 -11.46 -3.56
C LYS A 121 8.20 -10.13 -3.85
N VAL A 122 7.68 -9.04 -3.29
CA VAL A 122 8.06 -7.67 -3.67
C VAL A 122 9.10 -7.05 -2.74
N CYS A 123 9.06 -7.35 -1.45
CA CYS A 123 9.98 -6.83 -0.45
C CYS A 123 10.71 -8.00 0.27
N PRO A 124 11.57 -8.76 -0.41
CA PRO A 124 12.21 -9.95 0.17
C PRO A 124 13.21 -9.62 1.30
N LYS A 125 13.61 -8.36 1.46
CA LYS A 125 14.54 -7.88 2.50
C LYS A 125 13.82 -7.24 3.70
N LEU A 126 12.51 -7.47 3.83
CA LEU A 126 11.72 -6.87 4.89
C LEU A 126 12.10 -7.49 6.24
N GLU A 127 12.57 -6.67 7.16
CA GLU A 127 13.07 -7.04 8.49
C GLU A 127 12.08 -6.63 9.59
N ASP A 128 11.39 -5.50 9.42
CA ASP A 128 10.42 -4.95 10.37
C ASP A 128 9.09 -4.62 9.66
N LEU A 129 8.06 -5.40 10.00
CA LEU A 129 6.73 -5.29 9.41
C LEU A 129 5.70 -4.99 10.50
N GLN A 130 4.99 -3.88 10.35
CA GLN A 130 3.85 -3.54 11.19
C GLN A 130 2.66 -3.16 10.33
N LEU A 131 1.67 -4.05 10.28
CA LEU A 131 0.42 -3.81 9.57
C LEU A 131 -0.68 -3.50 10.57
N ARG A 132 -1.18 -2.27 10.55
CA ARG A 132 -2.42 -1.92 11.24
C ARG A 132 -3.59 -2.29 10.34
N ARG A 133 -4.47 -3.14 10.83
CA ARG A 133 -5.70 -3.48 10.14
C ARG A 133 -6.72 -3.93 11.17
N PRO A 134 -7.94 -3.37 11.18
CA PRO A 134 -8.93 -3.69 12.19
C PRO A 134 -9.36 -5.16 12.18
N TYR A 135 -9.15 -5.89 11.08
CA TYR A 135 -9.61 -7.28 10.91
C TYR A 135 -8.60 -8.19 10.17
N LEU A 136 -7.32 -8.18 10.55
CA LEU A 136 -6.38 -9.19 10.02
C LEU A 136 -6.67 -10.56 10.63
N SER A 137 -7.04 -11.52 9.78
CA SER A 137 -7.02 -12.93 10.17
C SER A 137 -5.57 -13.43 10.10
N PHE A 138 -5.00 -13.75 11.28
CA PHE A 138 -3.71 -14.43 11.41
C PHE A 138 -3.85 -15.96 11.43
N TRP A 139 -5.07 -16.47 11.23
CA TRP A 139 -5.35 -17.89 11.10
C TRP A 139 -4.89 -18.39 9.72
N LEU A 140 -3.57 -18.45 9.53
CA LEU A 140 -2.93 -19.08 8.37
C LEU A 140 -2.79 -20.60 8.63
N ALA A 141 -3.91 -21.29 8.77
CA ALA A 141 -3.89 -22.75 8.70
C ALA A 141 -3.63 -23.14 7.23
N GLY A 142 -2.42 -23.61 6.91
CA GLY A 142 -2.08 -24.09 5.57
C GLY A 142 -0.63 -23.96 5.11
N GLY A 143 0.24 -23.26 5.85
CA GLY A 143 1.63 -23.04 5.41
C GLY A 143 1.73 -22.05 4.23
N LEU A 144 2.83 -21.31 4.17
CA LEU A 144 3.21 -20.49 3.03
C LEU A 144 3.81 -21.36 1.92
#